data_AF-A0A0U1QTN4-F1
#
_entry.id   AF-A0A0U1QTN4-F1
#
_cell.length_a   1.000
_cell.length_b   1.000
_cell.length_c   1.000
_cell.angle_alpha   90.00
_cell.angle_beta   90.00
_cell.angle_gamma   90.00
#
_symmetry.space_group_name_H-M   'P 1'
#
loop_
_entity.id
_entity.type
_entity.pdbx_description
1 polymer ?
#
loop_
_entity_poly.entity_id
_entity_poly.type
_entity_poly.pdbx_seq_one_letter_code
_entity_poly.pdbx_strand_id
1 'polypeptide(L)'
;MGFTVDVANRLVTVDHSHNNYSVTTPAGNPTVLTLANGLKVTSIFSRTKGKKAKRGQKAPLGDNSPMLYALKGMHQLQTTRRTVIDLYLSYRQILPVFVTAGFQWDWLLPLPSSSNLTALFANRVCTESGVGVCHHGAMVKISAQQVLINLGALQIKSSDRSAIREDVNRFIKYNSPQTAFQIKAISRTHLRPYINPLMWGHLPAVAPPRRALLIDDMVTTGTSLVCASDILRLRYPTVQIEALTLFGSTK
;
A
#
# COMPACT_ATOMS: atom_id res chain seq x y z
N MET A 1 7.42 -19.70 10.51
CA MET A 1 8.13 -18.41 10.43
C MET A 1 7.15 -17.25 10.23
N GLY A 2 7.20 -16.26 11.12
CA GLY A 2 6.24 -15.15 11.20
C GLY A 2 6.70 -14.08 12.19
N PHE A 3 5.77 -13.29 12.72
CA PHE A 3 6.08 -12.19 13.63
C PHE A 3 5.59 -12.46 15.06
N THR A 4 6.45 -12.18 16.04
CA THR A 4 6.12 -12.17 17.45
C THR A 4 5.99 -10.73 17.93
N VAL A 5 4.98 -10.46 18.75
CA VAL A 5 4.72 -9.14 19.32
C VAL A 5 4.87 -9.21 20.82
N ASP A 6 5.94 -8.62 21.35
CA ASP A 6 6.09 -8.34 22.77
C ASP A 6 5.29 -7.07 23.09
N VAL A 7 4.12 -7.27 23.70
CA VAL A 7 3.19 -6.18 24.04
C VAL A 7 3.76 -5.24 25.09
N ALA A 8 4.55 -5.77 26.05
CA ALA A 8 5.11 -4.98 27.14
C ALA A 8 6.19 -4.02 26.62
N ASN A 9 7.07 -4.53 25.75
CA ASN A 9 8.18 -3.74 25.17
C ASN A 9 7.85 -3.07 23.83
N ARG A 10 6.61 -3.23 23.35
CA ARG A 10 6.16 -2.78 22.03
C ARG A 10 7.06 -3.26 20.88
N LEU A 11 7.68 -4.42 21.05
CA LEU A 11 8.72 -4.93 20.17
C LEU A 11 8.15 -6.00 19.23
N VAL A 12 8.45 -5.87 17.94
CA VAL A 12 8.10 -6.86 16.92
C VAL A 12 9.37 -7.53 16.41
N THR A 13 9.43 -8.85 16.52
CA THR A 13 10.56 -9.68 16.07
C THR A 13 10.11 -10.74 15.08
N VAL A 14 11.06 -11.28 14.31
CA VAL A 14 10.84 -12.46 13.49
C VAL A 14 11.03 -13.69 14.37
N ASP A 15 10.07 -14.60 14.31
CA ASP A 15 10.11 -15.88 14.99
C ASP A 15 9.82 -17.00 14.00
N HIS A 16 10.78 -17.90 13.88
CA HIS A 16 10.73 -18.97 12.89
C HIS A 16 9.84 -20.15 13.33
N SER A 17 9.47 -20.24 14.61
CA SER A 17 8.68 -21.34 15.18
C SER A 17 7.20 -21.35 14.77
N HIS A 18 6.63 -20.21 14.36
CA HIS A 18 5.21 -20.11 13.98
C HIS A 18 5.01 -19.17 12.79
N ASN A 19 3.85 -19.13 12.16
CA ASN A 19 3.55 -18.23 11.03
C ASN A 19 2.54 -17.13 11.37
N ASN A 20 2.48 -16.66 12.62
CA ASN A 20 1.58 -15.58 13.00
C ASN A 20 1.87 -14.30 12.20
N TYR A 21 0.82 -13.62 11.75
CA TYR A 21 0.81 -12.35 11.00
C TYR A 21 1.44 -12.37 9.60
N SER A 22 2.45 -13.20 9.34
CA SER A 22 3.05 -13.37 8.01
C SER A 22 3.83 -14.67 7.88
N VAL A 23 4.07 -15.13 6.65
CA VAL A 23 5.12 -16.10 6.34
C VAL A 23 6.38 -15.33 5.96
N THR A 24 7.45 -15.43 6.75
CA THR A 24 8.68 -14.66 6.56
C THR A 24 9.81 -15.42 5.86
N THR A 25 9.56 -16.66 5.41
CA THR A 25 10.49 -17.49 4.63
C THR A 25 10.44 -17.23 3.13
N PRO A 26 11.47 -17.63 2.38
CA PRO A 26 11.36 -17.82 0.94
C PRO A 26 10.28 -18.86 0.57
N ALA A 27 10.28 -20.01 1.25
CA ALA A 27 9.23 -21.02 1.05
C ALA A 27 7.85 -20.44 1.40
N GLY A 28 6.89 -20.55 0.47
CA GLY A 28 5.55 -19.96 0.60
C GLY A 28 5.43 -18.51 0.10
N ASN A 29 6.51 -17.95 -0.46
CA ASN A 29 6.58 -16.61 -1.03
C ASN A 29 7.32 -16.61 -2.39
N PRO A 30 7.08 -15.62 -3.28
CA PRO A 30 6.05 -14.59 -3.14
C PRO A 30 4.64 -15.19 -3.31
N THR A 31 3.60 -14.42 -3.00
CA THR A 31 2.21 -14.82 -3.27
C THR A 31 1.54 -13.88 -4.24
N VAL A 32 0.64 -14.41 -5.07
CA VAL A 32 -0.10 -13.64 -6.06
C VAL A 32 -1.58 -13.60 -5.69
N LEU A 33 -2.22 -12.46 -5.91
CA LEU A 33 -3.67 -12.31 -5.96
C LEU A 33 -4.07 -11.45 -7.16
N THR A 34 -5.32 -11.55 -7.58
CA THR A 34 -5.90 -10.70 -8.61
C THR A 34 -7.01 -9.87 -8.01
N LEU A 35 -6.94 -8.55 -8.17
CA LEU A 35 -7.98 -7.62 -7.71
C LEU A 35 -9.18 -7.63 -8.66
N ALA A 36 -10.30 -7.06 -8.21
CA ALA A 36 -11.56 -7.07 -8.96
C ALA A 36 -11.46 -6.45 -10.38
N ASN A 37 -10.55 -5.48 -10.59
CA ASN A 37 -10.32 -4.86 -11.90
C ASN A 37 -9.28 -5.61 -12.76
N GLY A 38 -8.97 -6.87 -12.41
CA GLY A 38 -7.99 -7.70 -13.10
C GLY A 38 -6.53 -7.37 -12.80
N LEU A 39 -6.23 -6.40 -11.92
CA LEU A 39 -4.86 -6.07 -11.55
C LEU A 39 -4.23 -7.21 -10.76
N LYS A 40 -3.20 -7.83 -11.33
CA LYS A 40 -2.36 -8.84 -10.67
C LYS A 40 -1.43 -8.14 -9.66
N VAL A 41 -1.47 -8.62 -8.42
CA VAL A 41 -0.67 -8.13 -7.32
C VAL A 41 0.19 -9.27 -6.79
N THR A 42 1.50 -9.11 -6.87
CA THR A 42 2.45 -10.01 -6.22
C THR A 42 2.88 -9.39 -4.89
N SER A 43 2.98 -10.19 -3.84
CA SER A 43 3.44 -9.76 -2.53
C SER A 43 4.67 -10.54 -2.13
N ILE A 44 5.72 -9.83 -1.71
CA ILE A 44 6.96 -10.45 -1.23
C ILE A 44 6.67 -11.33 -0.03
N PHE A 45 6.02 -10.79 1.00
CA PHE A 45 5.66 -11.56 2.19
C PHE A 45 4.15 -11.76 2.26
N SER A 46 3.72 -13.01 2.24
CA SER A 46 2.33 -13.37 2.44
C SER A 46 1.90 -13.06 3.88
N ARG A 47 0.68 -12.55 4.02
CA ARG A 47 0.09 -12.26 5.34
C ARG A 47 -0.83 -13.38 5.78
N THR A 48 -0.73 -13.68 7.07
CA THR A 48 -1.54 -14.69 7.76
C THR A 48 -2.28 -14.01 8.90
N LYS A 49 -3.28 -14.69 9.46
CA LYS A 49 -3.97 -14.20 10.66
C LYS A 49 -3.02 -14.32 11.86
N GLY A 50 -2.96 -13.27 12.68
CA GLY A 50 -2.38 -13.37 14.01
C GLY A 50 -3.31 -14.09 14.99
N LYS A 51 -2.88 -14.16 16.25
CA LYS A 51 -3.75 -14.62 17.35
C LYS A 51 -4.97 -13.68 17.46
N LYS A 52 -6.17 -14.24 17.34
CA LYS A 52 -7.42 -13.49 17.55
C LYS A 52 -7.44 -12.94 18.99
N ALA A 53 -7.80 -11.67 19.13
CA ALA A 53 -8.17 -11.15 20.45
C ALA A 53 -9.35 -11.99 20.98
N LYS A 54 -9.25 -12.48 22.22
CA LYS A 54 -10.40 -13.15 22.86
C LYS A 54 -11.53 -12.14 23.03
N ARG A 55 -12.78 -12.60 23.04
CA ARG A 55 -13.95 -11.75 23.27
C ARG A 55 -13.74 -10.91 24.55
N GLY A 56 -13.85 -9.58 24.43
CA GLY A 56 -13.60 -8.64 25.53
C GLY A 56 -12.16 -8.11 25.64
N GLN A 57 -11.22 -8.55 24.80
CA GLN A 57 -9.87 -8.00 24.74
C GLN A 57 -9.74 -6.88 23.70
N LYS A 58 -8.81 -5.95 23.95
CA LYS A 58 -8.45 -4.88 23.01
C LYS A 58 -7.98 -5.49 21.69
N ALA A 59 -8.23 -4.76 20.59
CA ALA A 59 -7.74 -5.13 19.27
C ALA A 59 -6.22 -5.38 19.28
N PRO A 60 -5.72 -6.36 18.50
CA PRO A 60 -4.30 -6.67 18.46
C PRO A 60 -3.49 -5.45 18.00
N LEU A 61 -2.33 -5.25 18.62
CA LEU A 61 -1.43 -4.15 18.26
C LEU A 61 -1.01 -4.24 16.79
N GLY A 62 -1.05 -3.10 16.11
CA GLY A 62 -0.64 -2.97 14.70
C GLY A 62 -1.67 -3.50 13.69
N ASP A 63 -2.95 -3.60 14.05
CA ASP A 63 -4.06 -3.89 13.12
C ASP A 63 -3.81 -5.13 12.23
N ASN A 64 -3.33 -6.21 12.86
CA ASN A 64 -2.94 -7.46 12.20
C ASN A 64 -1.77 -7.34 11.18
N SER A 65 -0.97 -6.28 11.28
CA SER A 65 0.28 -6.07 10.52
C SER A 65 1.38 -5.46 11.43
N PRO A 66 1.74 -6.09 12.54
CA PRO A 66 2.63 -5.50 13.54
C PRO A 66 3.99 -5.07 12.97
N MET A 67 4.59 -5.86 12.08
CA MET A 67 5.88 -5.51 11.46
C MET A 67 5.77 -4.26 10.57
N LEU A 68 4.70 -4.13 9.78
CA LEU A 68 4.47 -2.92 8.97
C LEU A 68 4.41 -1.67 9.85
N TYR A 69 3.72 -1.76 10.99
CA TYR A 69 3.63 -0.66 11.94
C TYR A 69 4.96 -0.35 12.60
N ALA A 70 5.74 -1.37 12.98
CA ALA A 70 7.09 -1.20 13.51
C ALA A 70 8.03 -0.52 12.51
N LEU A 71 8.02 -0.97 11.24
CA LEU A 71 8.82 -0.36 10.16
C LEU A 71 8.43 1.09 9.86
N LYS A 72 7.16 1.46 10.10
CA LYS A 72 6.66 2.82 9.92
C LYS A 72 6.78 3.70 11.17
N GLY A 73 7.21 3.14 12.32
CA GLY A 73 7.22 3.86 13.59
C GLY A 73 5.82 4.23 14.11
N MET A 74 4.80 3.42 13.82
CA MET A 74 3.40 3.66 14.20
C MET A 74 2.99 2.84 15.41
N HIS A 75 2.00 3.33 16.17
CA HIS A 75 1.47 2.67 17.37
C HIS A 75 2.52 2.39 18.46
N GLN A 76 3.60 3.18 18.48
CA GLN A 76 4.77 2.97 19.36
C GLN A 76 5.42 1.61 19.18
N LEU A 77 5.10 0.88 18.10
CA LEU A 77 5.75 -0.39 17.78
C LEU A 77 7.15 -0.11 17.23
N GLN A 78 8.08 -0.95 17.65
CA GLN A 78 9.47 -0.90 17.23
C GLN A 78 9.94 -2.29 16.82
N THR A 79 11.04 -2.35 16.08
CA THR A 79 11.72 -3.60 15.72
C THR A 79 13.23 -3.42 15.86
N THR A 80 13.97 -4.51 15.91
CA THR A 80 15.43 -4.46 16.02
C THR A 80 16.09 -4.48 14.65
N ARG A 81 17.30 -3.90 14.54
CA ARG A 81 18.13 -4.01 13.33
C ARG A 81 18.33 -5.46 12.90
N ARG A 82 18.54 -6.37 13.85
CA ARG A 82 18.67 -7.82 13.61
C ARG A 82 17.43 -8.37 12.91
N THR A 83 16.24 -8.06 13.42
CA THR A 83 14.98 -8.50 12.82
C THR A 83 14.82 -8.01 11.38
N VAL A 84 15.20 -6.76 11.11
CA VAL A 84 15.15 -6.19 9.76
C VAL A 84 16.13 -6.91 8.82
N ILE A 85 17.33 -7.24 9.32
CA ILE A 85 18.32 -8.03 8.56
C ILE A 85 17.74 -9.42 8.25
N ASP A 86 17.15 -10.10 9.22
CA ASP A 86 16.56 -11.44 9.03
C ASP A 86 15.48 -11.41 7.95
N LEU A 87 14.60 -10.41 7.98
CA LEU A 87 13.58 -10.21 6.95
C LEU A 87 14.20 -9.91 5.58
N TYR A 88 15.26 -9.09 5.55
CA TYR A 88 15.97 -8.75 4.33
C TYR A 88 16.67 -9.96 3.69
N LEU A 89 17.21 -10.90 4.47
CA LEU A 89 17.80 -12.13 3.95
C LEU A 89 16.77 -13.00 3.22
N SER A 90 15.53 -13.07 3.73
CA SER A 90 14.43 -13.72 3.01
C SER A 90 14.02 -12.94 1.76
N TYR A 91 13.90 -11.61 1.87
CA TYR A 91 13.57 -10.74 0.74
C TYR A 91 14.49 -10.97 -0.47
N ARG A 92 15.80 -11.04 -0.24
CA ARG A 92 16.80 -11.27 -1.31
C ARG A 92 16.66 -12.60 -2.03
N GLN A 93 15.99 -13.58 -1.42
CA GLN A 93 15.69 -14.87 -2.05
C GLN A 93 14.32 -14.86 -2.75
N ILE A 94 13.39 -14.05 -2.26
CA ILE A 94 12.02 -13.96 -2.79
C ILE A 94 11.94 -13.05 -4.02
N LEU A 95 12.59 -11.88 -3.99
CA LEU A 95 12.51 -10.89 -5.07
C LEU A 95 12.95 -11.47 -6.42
N PRO A 96 14.07 -12.22 -6.54
CA PRO A 96 14.48 -12.79 -7.81
C PRO A 96 13.41 -13.69 -8.43
N VAL A 97 12.66 -14.46 -7.63
CA VAL A 97 11.56 -15.29 -8.12
C VAL A 97 10.51 -14.44 -8.84
N PHE A 98 10.12 -13.30 -8.25
CA PHE A 98 9.20 -12.35 -8.90
C PHE A 98 9.80 -11.76 -10.19
N VAL A 99 11.06 -11.30 -10.16
CA VAL A 99 11.72 -10.69 -11.32
C VAL A 99 11.83 -11.69 -12.50
N THR A 100 12.10 -12.96 -12.20
CA THR A 100 12.20 -14.03 -13.22
C THR A 100 10.85 -14.57 -13.69
N ALA A 101 9.74 -14.24 -13.02
CA ALA A 101 8.40 -14.75 -13.35
C ALA A 101 7.80 -14.14 -14.65
N GLY A 102 8.53 -13.27 -15.35
CA GLY A 102 8.24 -12.88 -16.73
C GLY A 102 7.60 -11.49 -16.91
N PHE A 103 7.06 -10.86 -15.86
CA PHE A 103 6.61 -9.47 -15.96
C PHE A 103 7.82 -8.53 -15.90
N GLN A 104 8.03 -7.78 -16.97
CA GLN A 104 9.09 -6.78 -17.10
C GLN A 104 8.44 -5.40 -17.17
N TRP A 105 9.05 -4.39 -16.57
CA TRP A 105 8.52 -3.03 -16.54
C TRP A 105 9.54 -2.03 -17.06
N ASP A 106 9.06 -0.93 -17.63
CA ASP A 106 9.88 0.24 -17.92
C ASP A 106 9.71 1.31 -16.83
N TRP A 107 8.52 1.42 -16.23
CA TRP A 107 8.25 2.33 -15.13
C TRP A 107 7.93 1.60 -13.83
N LEU A 108 8.52 2.06 -12.74
CA LEU A 108 8.23 1.62 -11.39
C LEU A 108 7.68 2.79 -10.58
N LEU A 109 6.46 2.64 -10.06
CA LEU A 109 5.65 3.74 -9.56
C LEU A 109 5.26 3.48 -8.09
N PRO A 110 6.01 4.01 -7.11
CA PRO A 110 5.61 3.94 -5.72
C PRO A 110 4.35 4.74 -5.47
N LEU A 111 3.39 4.13 -4.80
CA LEU A 111 2.20 4.82 -4.32
C LEU A 111 2.57 5.75 -3.15
N PRO A 112 1.96 6.94 -3.07
CA PRO A 112 2.24 7.88 -2.01
C PRO A 112 1.74 7.35 -0.66
N SER A 113 2.66 7.22 0.29
CA SER A 113 2.41 6.74 1.65
C SER A 113 2.74 7.82 2.66
N SER A 114 2.19 7.75 3.88
CA SER A 114 2.54 8.65 4.99
C SER A 114 3.89 8.31 5.62
N SER A 115 4.57 7.29 5.11
CA SER A 115 5.87 6.82 5.55
C SER A 115 6.78 6.59 4.35
N ASN A 116 8.09 6.65 4.56
CA ASN A 116 9.07 6.39 3.51
C ASN A 116 9.19 4.91 3.12
N LEU A 117 8.47 3.99 3.79
CA LEU A 117 8.63 2.56 3.55
C LEU A 117 8.35 2.16 2.09
N THR A 118 7.28 2.66 1.49
CA THR A 118 6.95 2.38 0.08
C THR A 118 8.04 2.89 -0.86
N ALA A 119 8.56 4.09 -0.63
CA ALA A 119 9.62 4.69 -1.42
C ALA A 119 10.95 3.92 -1.28
N LEU A 120 11.30 3.54 -0.05
CA LEU A 120 12.49 2.71 0.23
C LEU A 120 12.38 1.33 -0.41
N PHE A 121 11.20 0.72 -0.35
CA PHE A 121 10.92 -0.56 -0.98
C PHE A 121 11.03 -0.46 -2.51
N ALA A 122 10.43 0.56 -3.12
CA ALA A 122 10.54 0.84 -4.55
C ALA A 122 11.99 1.03 -5.02
N ASN A 123 12.78 1.83 -4.30
CA ASN A 123 14.19 2.03 -4.60
C ASN A 123 15.00 0.74 -4.50
N ARG A 124 14.67 -0.11 -3.52
CA ARG A 124 15.30 -1.42 -3.34
C ARG A 124 14.98 -2.34 -4.52
N VAL A 125 13.71 -2.44 -4.91
CA VAL A 125 13.28 -3.22 -6.08
C VAL A 125 13.97 -2.72 -7.35
N CYS A 126 14.02 -1.40 -7.57
CA CYS A 126 14.68 -0.80 -8.73
C CYS A 126 16.18 -1.15 -8.77
N THR A 127 16.88 -0.98 -7.64
CA THR A 127 18.32 -1.27 -7.52
C THR A 127 18.64 -2.75 -7.71
N GLU A 128 17.89 -3.64 -7.05
CA GLU A 128 18.19 -5.08 -7.06
C GLU A 128 17.73 -5.80 -8.34
N SER A 129 16.65 -5.32 -8.98
CA SER A 129 16.23 -5.87 -10.27
C SER A 129 17.07 -5.34 -11.43
N GLY A 130 17.55 -4.09 -11.35
CA GLY A 130 18.15 -3.41 -12.49
C GLY A 130 17.16 -3.12 -13.63
N VAL A 131 15.85 -3.19 -13.35
CA VAL A 131 14.78 -3.07 -14.36
C VAL A 131 13.98 -1.78 -14.16
N GLY A 132 13.80 -1.05 -15.26
CA GLY A 132 12.96 0.14 -15.33
C GLY A 132 13.49 1.34 -14.55
N VAL A 133 12.69 2.41 -14.52
CA VAL A 133 13.00 3.67 -13.84
C VAL A 133 11.96 3.95 -12.76
N CYS A 134 12.42 4.27 -11.55
CA CYS A 134 11.56 4.59 -10.42
C CYS A 134 11.10 6.06 -10.45
N HIS A 135 9.79 6.29 -10.57
CA HIS A 135 9.19 7.63 -10.67
C HIS A 135 8.37 7.99 -9.42
N HIS A 136 9.01 8.56 -8.40
CA HIS A 136 8.37 8.90 -7.11
C HIS A 136 7.29 9.98 -7.20
N GLY A 137 7.34 10.85 -8.21
CA GLY A 137 6.39 11.96 -8.41
C GLY A 137 5.15 11.62 -9.25
N ALA A 138 5.07 10.40 -9.81
CA ALA A 138 4.01 10.03 -10.75
C ALA A 138 2.62 10.01 -10.11
N MET A 139 2.56 9.58 -8.84
CA MET A 139 1.31 9.43 -8.09
C MET A 139 1.39 10.27 -6.83
N VAL A 140 0.40 11.13 -6.62
CA VAL A 140 0.30 11.97 -5.42
C VAL A 140 -1.06 11.80 -4.77
N LYS A 141 -1.11 11.97 -3.45
CA LYS A 141 -2.40 12.02 -2.75
C LYS A 141 -3.12 13.30 -3.11
N ILE A 142 -4.42 13.21 -3.35
CA ILE A 142 -5.25 14.41 -3.53
C ILE A 142 -5.32 15.21 -2.23
N SER A 143 -5.37 16.54 -2.32
CA SER A 143 -5.66 17.40 -1.17
C SER A 143 -7.15 17.39 -0.83
N ALA A 144 -7.49 17.82 0.38
CA ALA A 144 -8.90 17.98 0.76
C ALA A 144 -9.64 18.96 -0.16
N GLN A 145 -8.97 20.03 -0.60
CA GLN A 145 -9.49 20.95 -1.61
C GLN A 145 -9.77 20.26 -2.95
N GLN A 146 -8.86 19.40 -3.40
CA GLN A 146 -9.04 18.66 -4.67
C GLN A 146 -10.22 17.69 -4.60
N VAL A 147 -10.51 17.10 -3.44
CA VAL A 147 -11.74 16.30 -3.25
C VAL A 147 -12.98 17.15 -3.54
N LEU A 148 -13.06 18.36 -3.01
CA LEU A 148 -14.22 19.26 -3.21
C LEU A 148 -14.39 19.66 -4.68
N ILE A 149 -13.28 19.89 -5.40
CA ILE A 149 -13.28 20.18 -6.83
C ILE A 149 -13.84 18.97 -7.61
N ASN A 150 -13.31 17.78 -7.34
CA ASN A 150 -13.72 16.55 -8.03
C ASN A 150 -15.17 16.17 -7.74
N LEU A 151 -15.67 16.49 -6.54
CA LEU A 151 -17.03 16.16 -6.09
C LEU A 151 -18.13 16.77 -6.99
N GLY A 152 -17.85 17.90 -7.64
CA GLY A 152 -18.77 18.53 -8.59
C GLY A 152 -19.02 17.69 -9.85
N ALA A 153 -18.03 16.92 -10.30
CA ALA A 153 -18.12 16.10 -11.50
C ALA A 153 -18.71 14.69 -11.26
N LEU A 154 -18.89 14.30 -9.99
CA LEU A 154 -19.38 12.96 -9.65
C LEU A 154 -20.88 12.80 -9.94
N GLN A 155 -21.21 11.72 -10.65
CA GLN A 155 -22.58 11.29 -10.94
C GLN A 155 -23.15 10.50 -9.77
N ILE A 156 -23.50 11.20 -8.69
CA ILE A 156 -24.03 10.64 -7.44
C ILE A 156 -25.24 11.45 -6.95
N LYS A 157 -26.02 10.86 -6.04
CA LYS A 157 -27.16 11.53 -5.41
C LYS A 157 -26.73 12.83 -4.72
N SER A 158 -27.60 13.84 -4.78
CA SER A 158 -27.35 15.14 -4.13
C SER A 158 -27.13 14.99 -2.62
N SER A 159 -27.85 14.08 -1.97
CA SER A 159 -27.67 13.73 -0.55
C SER A 159 -26.26 13.22 -0.24
N ASP A 160 -25.77 12.29 -1.08
CA ASP A 160 -24.47 11.65 -0.91
C ASP A 160 -23.35 12.66 -1.15
N ARG A 161 -23.53 13.52 -2.18
CA ARG A 161 -22.63 14.64 -2.46
C ARG A 161 -22.54 15.59 -1.27
N SER A 162 -23.66 15.98 -0.68
CA SER A 162 -23.69 16.86 0.49
C SER A 162 -23.02 16.21 1.70
N ALA A 163 -23.24 14.92 1.93
CA ALA A 163 -22.61 14.17 3.02
C ALA A 163 -21.09 14.09 2.88
N ILE A 164 -20.58 13.82 1.66
CA ILE A 164 -19.14 13.85 1.39
C ILE A 164 -18.58 15.26 1.63
N ARG A 165 -19.24 16.30 1.11
CA ARG A 165 -18.81 17.69 1.29
C ARG A 165 -18.71 18.08 2.76
N GLU A 166 -19.68 17.67 3.58
CA GLU A 166 -19.67 17.93 5.02
C GLU A 166 -18.48 17.26 5.71
N ASP A 167 -18.23 15.98 5.42
CA ASP A 167 -17.11 15.23 5.98
C ASP A 167 -15.75 15.85 5.57
N VAL A 168 -15.62 16.31 4.31
CA VAL A 168 -14.41 16.98 3.81
C VAL A 168 -14.23 18.36 4.46
N ASN A 169 -15.28 19.17 4.58
CA ASN A 169 -15.22 20.46 5.26
C ASN A 169 -14.84 20.31 6.73
N ARG A 170 -15.35 19.27 7.39
CA ARG A 170 -14.96 18.92 8.77
C ARG A 170 -13.48 18.56 8.83
N PHE A 171 -12.98 17.74 7.91
CA PHE A 171 -11.55 17.43 7.83
C PHE A 171 -10.70 18.69 7.64
N ILE A 172 -11.10 19.59 6.73
CA ILE A 172 -10.41 20.87 6.50
C ILE A 172 -10.37 21.71 7.77
N LYS A 173 -11.48 21.81 8.52
CA LYS A 173 -11.54 22.58 9.77
C LYS A 173 -10.52 22.15 10.82
N TYR A 174 -10.26 20.84 10.92
CA TYR A 174 -9.26 20.29 11.85
C TYR A 174 -7.84 20.25 11.27
N ASN A 175 -7.68 20.56 9.98
CA ASN A 175 -6.41 20.50 9.25
C ASN A 175 -6.26 21.75 8.37
N SER A 176 -5.98 21.57 7.08
CA SER A 176 -5.89 22.60 6.06
C SER A 176 -6.48 22.09 4.73
N PRO A 177 -6.97 22.99 3.84
CA PRO A 177 -7.40 22.61 2.50
C PRO A 177 -6.33 21.87 1.69
N GLN A 178 -5.06 22.18 1.93
CA GLN A 178 -3.91 21.59 1.21
C GLN A 178 -3.40 20.28 1.85
N THR A 179 -3.91 19.89 3.01
CA THR A 179 -3.54 18.64 3.65
C THR A 179 -3.95 17.45 2.77
N ALA A 180 -3.04 16.48 2.61
CA ALA A 180 -3.31 15.24 1.91
C ALA A 180 -4.53 14.54 2.51
N PHE A 181 -5.53 14.28 1.68
CA PHE A 181 -6.82 13.78 2.14
C PHE A 181 -6.71 12.34 2.66
N GLN A 182 -7.37 12.08 3.77
CA GLN A 182 -7.48 10.74 4.33
C GLN A 182 -8.87 10.20 4.09
N ILE A 183 -8.99 9.11 3.32
CA ILE A 183 -10.29 8.52 2.96
C ILE A 183 -11.14 8.12 4.18
N LYS A 184 -10.48 7.83 5.31
CA LYS A 184 -11.14 7.53 6.59
C LYS A 184 -11.89 8.71 7.19
N ALA A 185 -11.60 9.93 6.75
CA ALA A 185 -12.36 11.13 7.13
C ALA A 185 -13.82 11.08 6.64
N ILE A 186 -14.09 10.31 5.58
CA ILE A 186 -15.46 9.99 5.17
C ILE A 186 -16.02 8.96 6.15
N SER A 187 -16.96 9.43 6.97
CA SER A 187 -17.59 8.65 8.04
C SER A 187 -18.40 7.48 7.47
N ARG A 188 -19.11 7.74 6.37
CA ARG A 188 -19.97 6.78 5.67
C ARG A 188 -19.13 5.90 4.74
N THR A 189 -18.90 4.66 5.16
CA THR A 189 -18.02 3.71 4.44
C THR A 189 -18.44 3.45 3.00
N HIS A 190 -19.75 3.39 2.73
CA HIS A 190 -20.31 3.20 1.38
C HIS A 190 -20.10 4.39 0.43
N LEU A 191 -19.72 5.58 0.95
CA LEU A 191 -19.42 6.76 0.14
C LEU A 191 -17.94 6.84 -0.27
N ARG A 192 -17.05 6.14 0.44
CA ARG A 192 -15.61 6.13 0.14
C ARG A 192 -15.26 5.71 -1.29
N PRO A 193 -15.95 4.73 -1.92
CA PRO A 193 -15.66 4.33 -3.30
C PRO A 193 -15.84 5.46 -4.33
N TYR A 194 -16.61 6.50 -4.03
CA TYR A 194 -16.79 7.64 -4.93
C TYR A 194 -15.57 8.57 -5.01
N ILE A 195 -14.60 8.42 -4.10
CA ILE A 195 -13.42 9.28 -4.02
C ILE A 195 -12.19 8.46 -4.39
N ASN A 196 -11.54 8.85 -5.48
CA ASN A 196 -10.18 8.37 -5.77
C ASN A 196 -9.19 9.16 -4.90
N PRO A 197 -8.48 8.54 -3.93
CA PRO A 197 -7.58 9.26 -3.03
C PRO A 197 -6.24 9.65 -3.69
N LEU A 198 -6.05 9.32 -4.96
CA LEU A 198 -4.83 9.55 -5.72
C LEU A 198 -5.13 10.40 -6.95
N MET A 199 -4.11 11.08 -7.44
CA MET A 199 -4.12 11.73 -8.75
C MET A 199 -2.74 11.61 -9.41
N TRP A 200 -2.72 11.88 -10.71
CA TRP A 200 -1.48 12.05 -11.44
C TRP A 200 -0.70 13.24 -10.87
N GLY A 201 0.56 13.00 -10.52
CA GLY A 201 1.47 14.04 -10.06
C GLY A 201 2.24 14.68 -11.21
N HIS A 202 3.40 15.25 -10.87
CA HIS A 202 4.30 15.83 -11.84
C HIS A 202 5.39 14.83 -12.20
N LEU A 203 5.54 14.56 -13.49
CA LEU A 203 6.71 13.87 -14.04
C LEU A 203 7.40 14.76 -15.06
N PRO A 204 8.74 14.68 -15.14
CA PRO A 204 9.47 15.27 -16.25
C PRO A 204 8.97 14.71 -17.59
N ALA A 205 9.27 15.40 -18.69
CA ALA A 205 8.92 14.93 -20.02
C ALA A 205 9.69 13.63 -20.34
N VAL A 206 9.06 12.49 -20.07
CA VAL A 206 9.58 11.14 -20.32
C VAL A 206 8.65 10.38 -21.24
N ALA A 207 9.20 9.42 -21.99
CA ALA A 207 8.42 8.60 -22.91
C ALA A 207 7.35 7.78 -22.14
N PRO A 208 6.11 7.70 -22.65
CA PRO A 208 5.05 6.90 -22.04
C PRO A 208 5.48 5.44 -21.77
N PRO A 209 5.07 4.84 -20.64
CA PRO A 209 5.39 3.47 -20.33
C PRO A 209 4.60 2.51 -21.21
N ARG A 210 5.24 1.41 -21.63
CA ARG A 210 4.53 0.23 -22.12
C ARG A 210 4.10 -0.65 -20.97
N ARG A 211 4.88 -0.71 -19.88
CA ARG A 211 4.67 -1.66 -18.77
C ARG A 211 5.03 -1.00 -17.44
N ALA A 212 4.02 -0.74 -16.61
CA ALA A 212 4.20 -0.11 -15.31
C ALA A 212 4.08 -1.13 -14.17
N LEU A 213 5.01 -1.06 -13.21
CA LEU A 213 4.93 -1.76 -11.94
C LEU A 213 4.52 -0.78 -10.84
N LEU A 214 3.33 -0.98 -10.28
CA LEU A 214 2.87 -0.25 -9.10
C LEU A 214 3.49 -0.82 -7.82
N ILE A 215 4.04 0.03 -6.95
CA ILE A 215 4.65 -0.41 -5.68
C ILE A 215 3.86 0.12 -4.48
N ASP A 216 3.47 -0.77 -3.57
CA ASP A 216 2.87 -0.39 -2.28
C ASP A 216 3.51 -1.16 -1.12
N ASP A 217 3.32 -0.68 0.11
CA ASP A 217 3.79 -1.39 1.30
C ASP A 217 2.91 -2.59 1.66
N MET A 218 1.60 -2.52 1.41
CA MET A 218 0.66 -3.59 1.72
C MET A 218 -0.59 -3.54 0.85
N VAL A 219 -1.11 -4.71 0.50
CA VAL A 219 -2.46 -4.85 -0.09
C VAL A 219 -3.45 -5.41 0.94
N THR A 220 -4.59 -4.74 1.12
CA THR A 220 -5.74 -5.24 1.92
C THR A 220 -6.95 -5.48 1.02
N THR A 221 -7.69 -4.41 0.69
CA THR A 221 -8.74 -4.42 -0.35
C THR A 221 -8.18 -4.12 -1.74
N GLY A 222 -6.98 -3.52 -1.81
CA GLY A 222 -6.35 -3.11 -3.06
C GLY A 222 -6.89 -1.80 -3.64
N THR A 223 -7.74 -1.06 -2.93
CA THR A 223 -8.36 0.17 -3.44
C THR A 223 -7.32 1.18 -3.96
N SER A 224 -6.23 1.43 -3.24
CA SER A 224 -5.16 2.34 -3.69
C SER A 224 -4.53 1.90 -5.01
N LEU A 225 -4.25 0.59 -5.14
CA LEU A 225 -3.67 -0.01 -6.35
C LEU A 225 -4.63 0.07 -7.54
N VAL A 226 -5.93 -0.21 -7.32
CA VAL A 226 -6.99 -0.06 -8.33
C VAL A 226 -7.04 1.38 -8.81
N CYS A 227 -7.17 2.33 -7.89
CA CYS A 227 -7.20 3.76 -8.20
C CYS A 227 -5.96 4.23 -8.98
N ALA A 228 -4.77 3.79 -8.58
CA ALA A 228 -3.53 4.10 -9.30
C ALA A 228 -3.54 3.49 -10.72
N SER A 229 -3.97 2.24 -10.87
CA SER A 229 -4.05 1.57 -12.16
C SER A 229 -5.04 2.24 -13.11
N ASP A 230 -6.17 2.74 -12.59
CA ASP A 230 -7.19 3.43 -13.39
C ASP A 230 -6.68 4.80 -13.85
N ILE A 231 -5.95 5.53 -12.99
CA ILE A 231 -5.27 6.79 -13.38
C ILE A 231 -4.26 6.53 -14.51
N LEU A 232 -3.47 5.46 -14.39
CA LEU A 232 -2.49 5.07 -15.41
C LEU A 232 -3.14 4.70 -16.74
N ARG A 233 -4.20 3.89 -16.73
CA ARG A 233 -4.92 3.48 -17.95
C ARG A 233 -5.64 4.64 -18.60
N LEU A 234 -6.21 5.57 -17.81
CA LEU A 234 -6.82 6.77 -18.36
C LEU A 234 -5.80 7.62 -19.11
N ARG A 235 -4.57 7.69 -18.62
CA ARG A 235 -3.49 8.48 -19.25
C ARG A 235 -2.79 7.73 -20.39
N TYR A 236 -2.60 6.42 -20.25
CA TYR A 236 -1.90 5.55 -21.18
C TYR A 236 -2.75 4.29 -21.44
N PRO A 237 -3.71 4.32 -22.38
CA PRO A 237 -4.70 3.25 -22.55
C PRO A 237 -4.13 1.86 -22.85
N THR A 238 -2.92 1.78 -23.40
CA THR A 238 -2.26 0.53 -23.80
C THR A 238 -1.25 0.02 -22.77
N VAL A 239 -1.08 0.70 -21.63
CA VAL A 239 -0.10 0.31 -20.61
C VAL A 239 -0.51 -1.01 -19.95
N GLN A 240 0.44 -1.95 -19.86
CA GLN A 240 0.29 -3.15 -19.04
C GLN A 240 0.69 -2.83 -17.61
N ILE A 241 -0.10 -3.28 -16.63
CA ILE A 241 0.11 -2.94 -15.22
C ILE A 241 0.09 -4.22 -14.39
N GLU A 242 1.15 -4.43 -13.62
CA GLU A 242 1.14 -5.30 -12.44
C GLU A 242 1.47 -4.48 -11.20
N ALA A 243 1.23 -5.06 -10.02
CA ALA A 243 1.63 -4.45 -8.76
C ALA A 243 2.51 -5.40 -7.95
N LEU A 244 3.42 -4.81 -7.19
CA LEU A 244 4.26 -5.49 -6.20
C LEU A 244 4.07 -4.82 -4.84
N THR A 245 3.80 -5.63 -3.81
CA THR A 245 3.73 -5.14 -2.43
C THR A 245 4.74 -5.83 -1.52
N LEU A 246 5.16 -5.14 -0.47
CA LEU A 246 6.01 -5.75 0.54
C LEU A 246 5.23 -6.81 1.34
N PHE A 247 4.00 -6.48 1.76
CA PHE A 247 3.11 -7.40 2.48
C PHE A 247 1.82 -7.67 1.72
N GLY A 248 1.35 -8.92 1.76
CA GLY A 248 0.12 -9.36 1.09
C GLY A 248 -1.16 -9.08 1.86
N SER A 249 -2.28 -9.50 1.28
CA SER A 249 -3.55 -9.55 2.02
C SER A 249 -3.58 -10.77 2.94
N THR A 250 -4.38 -10.69 4.00
CA THR A 250 -4.51 -11.78 4.97
C THR A 250 -5.34 -12.91 4.35
N LYS A 251 -4.77 -14.12 4.32
CA LYS A 251 -5.52 -15.36 4.02
C LYS A 251 -6.31 -15.85 5.24
#